data_AF-A0A7V0UKL7-F1
#
_entry.id   AF-A0A7V0UKL7-F1
#
_cell.length_a   1.000
_cell.length_b   1.000
_cell.length_c   1.000
_cell.angle_alpha   90.00
_cell.angle_beta   90.00
_cell.angle_gamma   90.00
#
_symmetry.space_group_name_H-M   'P 1'
#
loop_
_entity.id
_entity.type
_entity.pdbx_description
1 polymer ?
#
loop_
_entity_poly.entity_id
_entity_poly.type
_entity_poly.pdbx_seq_one_letter_code
_entity_poly.pdbx_strand_id
1 'polypeptide(L)'
;MQIANLGAAVFFAMVLAAPLDAWPAAAYAKMFRDARHPLPKSLAAFLQDFEPVLAEPCRPTSVEQSAQAAVDQLSRRNGDLREAARSMRDAACAAAALNDPQLDRLVESQASKFEVVFYGFHERILAGDLKGYLEVRSREREQSSNRLRRFSEFPNRVESVELSPEFGIASIAFSRAVTDVVNVWFYIWKQSKGDLQ
;
A
#
# COMPACT_ATOMS: atom_id res chain seq x y z
N MET A 1 -11.28 -32.13 -54.10
CA MET A 1 -10.70 -30.80 -53.82
C MET A 1 -11.58 -30.14 -52.77
N GLN A 2 -11.28 -30.38 -51.49
CA GLN A 2 -12.04 -29.85 -50.35
C GLN A 2 -11.18 -28.78 -49.67
N ILE A 3 -11.70 -27.55 -49.61
CA ILE A 3 -11.08 -26.41 -48.96
C ILE A 3 -11.54 -26.44 -47.50
N ALA A 4 -10.65 -26.84 -46.58
CA ALA A 4 -10.92 -26.77 -45.15
C ALA A 4 -10.55 -25.37 -44.65
N ASN A 5 -11.57 -24.60 -44.25
CA ASN A 5 -11.42 -23.34 -43.55
C ASN A 5 -10.82 -23.58 -42.15
N LEU A 6 -9.54 -23.24 -41.99
CA LEU A 6 -8.91 -23.12 -40.68
C LEU A 6 -9.35 -21.80 -40.03
N GLY A 7 -10.29 -21.91 -39.10
CA GLY A 7 -10.69 -20.80 -38.23
C GLY A 7 -9.53 -20.37 -37.35
N ALA A 8 -9.11 -19.11 -37.49
CA ALA A 8 -8.12 -18.48 -36.63
C ALA A 8 -8.71 -18.30 -35.22
N ALA A 9 -8.28 -19.12 -34.27
CA ALA A 9 -8.55 -18.90 -32.86
C ALA A 9 -7.64 -17.76 -32.36
N VAL A 10 -8.23 -16.58 -32.17
CA VAL A 10 -7.58 -15.45 -31.49
C VAL A 10 -7.50 -15.78 -30.00
N PHE A 11 -6.33 -16.20 -29.54
CA PHE A 11 -6.02 -16.39 -28.13
C PHE A 11 -5.81 -15.01 -27.50
N PHE A 12 -6.86 -14.44 -26.89
CA PHE A 12 -6.74 -13.23 -26.09
C PHE A 12 -6.07 -13.59 -24.76
N ALA A 13 -4.75 -13.45 -24.69
CA ALA A 13 -4.01 -13.61 -23.45
C ALA A 13 -4.42 -12.50 -22.48
N MET A 14 -5.36 -12.80 -21.56
CA MET A 14 -5.56 -11.99 -20.37
C MET A 14 -4.26 -12.05 -19.55
N VAL A 15 -3.49 -10.96 -19.59
CA VAL A 15 -2.42 -10.72 -18.63
C VAL A 15 -3.07 -10.52 -17.28
N LEU A 16 -3.30 -11.61 -16.55
CA LEU A 16 -3.60 -11.57 -15.12
C LEU A 16 -2.36 -10.99 -14.45
N ALA A 17 -2.43 -9.72 -14.06
CA ALA A 17 -1.43 -9.15 -13.15
C ALA A 17 -1.35 -10.09 -11.94
N ALA A 18 -0.16 -10.61 -11.65
CA ALA A 18 0.06 -11.41 -10.46
C ALA A 18 -0.48 -10.63 -9.25
N PRO A 19 -1.19 -11.28 -8.32
CA PRO A 19 -1.62 -10.60 -7.11
C PRO A 19 -0.36 -10.02 -6.46
N LEU A 20 -0.34 -8.71 -6.23
CA LEU A 20 0.66 -8.09 -5.37
C LEU A 20 0.46 -8.74 -4.00
N ASP A 21 1.42 -9.55 -3.57
CA ASP A 21 1.30 -10.24 -2.29
C ASP A 21 1.28 -9.19 -1.17
N ALA A 22 0.26 -9.32 -0.32
CA ALA A 22 0.00 -8.42 0.79
C ALA A 22 1.10 -8.58 1.85
N TRP A 23 1.43 -7.49 2.55
CA TRP A 23 2.32 -7.59 3.71
C TRP A 23 1.77 -8.60 4.74
N PRO A 24 2.64 -9.29 5.51
CA PRO A 24 2.20 -10.09 6.64
C PRO A 24 1.30 -9.27 7.55
N ALA A 25 0.21 -9.87 8.07
CA ALA A 25 -0.76 -9.16 8.90
C ALA A 25 -0.11 -8.42 10.08
N ALA A 26 0.95 -9.00 10.65
CA ALA A 26 1.74 -8.42 11.74
C ALA A 26 2.41 -7.08 11.38
N ALA A 27 2.72 -6.84 10.11
CA ALA A 27 3.40 -5.62 9.67
C ALA A 27 2.48 -4.40 9.61
N TYR A 28 1.18 -4.59 9.31
CA TYR A 28 0.23 -3.47 9.17
C TYR A 28 0.05 -2.66 10.45
N ALA A 29 0.07 -3.32 11.62
CA ALA A 29 -0.10 -2.63 12.89
C ALA A 29 0.99 -1.57 13.14
N LYS A 30 2.26 -1.90 12.84
CA LYS A 30 3.35 -0.92 12.90
C LYS A 30 3.25 0.09 11.76
N MET A 31 3.00 -0.37 10.53
CA MET A 31 2.89 0.49 9.36
C MET A 31 1.85 1.61 9.56
N PHE A 32 0.67 1.27 10.07
CA PHE A 32 -0.41 2.23 10.34
C PHE A 32 -0.07 3.15 11.50
N ARG A 33 0.61 2.65 12.54
CA ARG A 33 1.09 3.48 13.64
C ARG A 33 2.05 4.55 13.13
N ASP A 34 3.05 4.13 12.35
CA ASP A 34 4.08 5.01 11.81
C ASP A 34 3.52 5.99 10.78
N ALA A 35 2.57 5.53 9.95
CA ALA A 35 1.91 6.35 8.94
C ALA A 35 1.10 7.51 9.54
N ARG A 36 0.72 7.47 10.83
CA ARG A 36 0.02 8.60 11.46
C ARG A 36 0.93 9.77 11.80
N HIS A 37 2.22 9.54 12.01
CA HIS A 37 3.15 10.58 12.44
C HIS A 37 3.26 11.79 11.49
N PRO A 38 3.38 11.61 10.15
CA PRO A 38 3.49 12.74 9.23
C PRO A 38 2.15 13.39 8.83
N LEU A 39 1.00 12.89 9.31
CA LEU A 39 -0.31 13.41 8.91
C LEU A 39 -0.67 14.71 9.65
N PRO A 40 -1.63 15.49 9.12
CA PRO A 40 -2.28 16.55 9.88
C PRO A 40 -2.83 16.03 11.22
N LYS A 41 -2.74 16.83 12.27
CA LYS A 41 -3.12 16.42 13.65
C LYS A 41 -4.57 15.93 13.75
N SER A 42 -5.49 16.59 13.05
CA SER A 42 -6.92 16.23 12.97
C SER A 42 -7.12 14.81 12.42
N LEU A 43 -6.48 14.52 11.29
CA LEU A 43 -6.51 13.20 10.67
C LEU A 43 -5.83 12.13 11.53
N ALA A 44 -4.68 12.45 12.11
CA ALA A 44 -3.97 11.53 13.00
C ALA A 44 -4.82 11.16 14.23
N ALA A 45 -5.51 12.15 14.83
CA ALA A 45 -6.43 11.94 15.94
C ALA A 45 -7.64 11.09 15.52
N PHE A 46 -8.26 11.41 14.37
CA PHE A 46 -9.34 10.59 13.81
C PHE A 46 -8.91 9.11 13.67
N LEU A 47 -7.76 8.85 13.05
CA LEU A 47 -7.25 7.48 12.89
C LEU A 47 -6.86 6.82 14.21
N GLN A 48 -6.47 7.60 15.23
CA GLN A 48 -6.20 7.10 16.58
C GLN A 48 -7.48 6.65 17.29
N ASP A 49 -8.57 7.39 17.16
CA ASP A 49 -9.87 7.04 17.75
C ASP A 49 -10.44 5.74 17.16
N PHE A 50 -10.03 5.40 15.94
CA PHE A 50 -10.42 4.17 15.25
C PHE A 50 -9.30 3.11 15.19
N GLU A 51 -8.27 3.17 16.05
CA GLU A 51 -7.18 2.15 16.08
C GLU A 51 -7.68 0.69 16.10
N PRO A 52 -8.73 0.31 16.86
CA PRO A 52 -9.26 -1.06 16.81
C PRO A 52 -9.80 -1.46 15.44
N VAL A 53 -10.34 -0.51 14.67
CA VAL A 53 -10.83 -0.73 13.30
C VAL A 53 -9.66 -0.89 12.33
N LEU A 54 -8.60 -0.12 12.51
CA LEU A 54 -7.39 -0.22 11.69
C LEU A 54 -6.67 -1.55 11.90
N ALA A 55 -6.83 -2.19 13.07
CA ALA A 55 -6.26 -3.49 13.40
C ALA A 55 -7.07 -4.70 12.88
N GLU A 56 -8.31 -4.50 12.44
CA GLU A 56 -9.12 -5.56 11.80
C GLU A 56 -8.49 -5.98 10.45
N PRO A 57 -8.73 -7.20 9.95
CA PRO A 57 -8.19 -7.66 8.66
C PRO A 57 -8.62 -6.77 7.47
N CYS A 58 -7.70 -6.56 6.53
CA CYS A 58 -7.96 -5.82 5.30
C CYS A 58 -8.92 -6.58 4.38
N ARG A 59 -9.84 -5.86 3.73
CA ARG A 59 -10.67 -6.43 2.65
C ARG A 59 -9.94 -6.37 1.30
N PRO A 60 -10.12 -7.37 0.41
CA PRO A 60 -9.55 -7.33 -0.93
C PRO A 60 -10.34 -6.36 -1.82
N THR A 61 -9.78 -5.17 -2.05
CA THR A 61 -10.40 -4.08 -2.83
C THR A 61 -9.31 -3.20 -3.42
N SER A 62 -9.63 -2.41 -4.45
CA SER A 62 -8.65 -1.46 -5.00
C SER A 62 -8.51 -0.22 -4.11
N VAL A 63 -7.37 0.45 -4.23
CA VAL A 63 -7.11 1.71 -3.53
C VAL A 63 -8.17 2.74 -3.88
N GLU A 64 -8.53 2.86 -5.15
CA GLU A 64 -9.49 3.85 -5.65
C GLU A 64 -10.89 3.60 -5.11
N GLN A 65 -11.36 2.35 -5.13
CA GLN A 65 -12.67 1.97 -4.61
C GLN A 65 -12.79 2.29 -3.12
N SER A 66 -11.78 1.92 -2.33
CA SER A 66 -11.78 2.17 -0.89
C SER A 66 -11.56 3.64 -0.55
N ALA A 67 -10.72 4.35 -1.29
CA ALA A 67 -10.53 5.77 -1.11
C ALA A 67 -11.85 6.52 -1.39
N GLN A 68 -12.55 6.18 -2.47
CA GLN A 68 -13.85 6.79 -2.77
C GLN A 68 -14.89 6.48 -1.69
N ALA A 69 -14.97 5.22 -1.22
CA ALA A 69 -15.88 4.85 -0.14
C ALA A 69 -15.60 5.64 1.16
N ALA A 70 -14.32 5.84 1.50
CA ALA A 70 -13.94 6.65 2.66
C ALA A 70 -14.35 8.13 2.48
N VAL A 71 -14.07 8.72 1.31
CA VAL A 71 -14.46 10.11 0.98
C VAL A 71 -15.98 10.27 1.06
N ASP A 72 -16.74 9.30 0.54
CA ASP A 72 -18.20 9.34 0.55
C ASP A 72 -18.76 9.34 1.97
N GLN A 73 -18.18 8.55 2.88
CA GLN A 73 -18.58 8.54 4.28
C GLN A 73 -18.20 9.85 4.97
N LEU A 74 -16.95 10.30 4.84
CA LEU A 74 -16.46 11.51 5.51
C LEU A 74 -17.14 12.80 5.03
N SER A 75 -17.57 12.84 3.77
CA SER A 75 -18.20 14.04 3.19
C SER A 75 -19.68 14.19 3.53
N ARG A 76 -20.33 13.14 4.07
CA ARG A 76 -21.75 13.16 4.42
C ARG A 76 -21.94 13.65 5.86
N ARG A 77 -22.95 14.50 6.07
CA ARG A 77 -23.30 15.04 7.41
C ARG A 77 -23.56 13.95 8.46
N ASN A 78 -24.16 12.82 8.05
CA ASN A 78 -24.44 11.66 8.90
C ASN A 78 -23.68 10.42 8.42
N GLY A 79 -22.46 10.61 7.91
CA GLY A 79 -21.61 9.51 7.48
C GLY A 79 -21.20 8.60 8.63
N ASP A 80 -21.01 7.32 8.34
CA ASP A 80 -20.50 6.37 9.33
C ASP A 80 -18.97 6.51 9.41
N LEU A 81 -18.49 7.17 10.45
CA LEU A 81 -17.05 7.38 10.70
C LEU A 81 -16.30 6.07 10.90
N ARG A 82 -16.96 5.03 11.44
CA ARG A 82 -16.36 3.70 11.58
C ARG A 82 -16.17 3.06 10.21
N GLU A 83 -17.17 3.17 9.33
CA GLU A 83 -17.03 2.68 7.95
C GLU A 83 -16.01 3.50 7.16
N ALA A 84 -15.94 4.82 7.37
CA ALA A 84 -14.87 5.65 6.81
C ALA A 84 -13.49 5.12 7.21
N ALA A 85 -13.28 4.86 8.51
CA ALA A 85 -12.01 4.31 9.01
C ALA A 85 -11.70 2.92 8.41
N ARG A 86 -12.71 2.05 8.23
CA ARG A 86 -12.53 0.75 7.53
C ARG A 86 -12.11 0.95 6.08
N SER A 87 -12.76 1.84 5.35
CA SER A 87 -12.40 2.14 3.97
C SER A 87 -11.01 2.78 3.87
N MET A 88 -10.63 3.64 4.82
CA MET A 88 -9.26 4.17 4.89
C MET A 88 -8.22 3.06 5.14
N ARG A 89 -8.51 2.12 6.05
CA ARG A 89 -7.66 0.94 6.28
C ARG A 89 -7.52 0.13 5.00
N ASP A 90 -8.62 -0.22 4.34
CA ASP A 90 -8.60 -1.08 3.16
C ASP A 90 -7.84 -0.41 1.99
N ALA A 91 -8.01 0.90 1.80
CA ALA A 91 -7.23 1.68 0.84
C ALA A 91 -5.73 1.66 1.17
N ALA A 92 -5.37 1.79 2.44
CA ALA A 92 -3.99 1.72 2.91
C ALA A 92 -3.36 0.34 2.67
N CYS A 93 -4.08 -0.75 2.97
CA CYS A 93 -3.58 -2.10 2.69
C CYS A 93 -3.33 -2.31 1.19
N ALA A 94 -4.28 -1.89 0.35
CA ALA A 94 -4.16 -1.98 -1.10
C ALA A 94 -3.03 -1.11 -1.65
N ALA A 95 -2.74 0.04 -1.02
CA ALA A 95 -1.68 0.94 -1.44
C ALA A 95 -0.28 0.45 -1.02
N ALA A 96 -0.20 -0.12 0.19
CA ALA A 96 0.98 -0.76 0.73
C ALA A 96 1.35 -2.05 0.00
N ALA A 97 0.41 -2.66 -0.75
CA ALA A 97 0.62 -3.88 -1.50
C ALA A 97 1.71 -3.71 -2.55
N LEU A 98 2.91 -4.03 -2.12
CA LEU A 98 4.05 -4.39 -2.93
C LEU A 98 5.01 -5.08 -1.98
N ASN A 99 5.12 -6.38 -2.12
CA ASN A 99 6.27 -7.07 -1.57
C ASN A 99 6.75 -8.15 -2.51
N ASP A 100 8.07 -8.31 -2.51
CA ASP A 100 8.71 -9.53 -2.98
C ASP A 100 8.45 -10.59 -1.90
N PRO A 101 7.73 -11.70 -2.20
CA PRO A 101 7.43 -12.75 -1.23
C PRO A 101 8.67 -13.32 -0.54
N GLN A 102 9.86 -13.12 -1.12
CA GLN A 102 11.13 -13.50 -0.52
C GLN A 102 11.46 -12.71 0.76
N LEU A 103 10.82 -11.57 1.00
CA LEU A 103 11.04 -10.73 2.18
C LEU A 103 10.06 -11.01 3.32
N ASP A 104 8.99 -11.79 3.11
CA ASP A 104 7.89 -11.94 4.07
C ASP A 104 8.34 -12.44 5.44
N ARG A 105 9.19 -13.49 5.48
CA ARG A 105 9.70 -14.03 6.75
C ARG A 105 10.55 -13.02 7.53
N LEU A 106 11.33 -12.20 6.81
CA LEU A 106 12.17 -11.19 7.43
C LEU A 106 11.32 -10.05 7.98
N VAL A 107 10.32 -9.61 7.21
CA VAL A 107 9.35 -8.60 7.65
C VAL A 107 8.56 -9.09 8.86
N GLU A 108 8.04 -10.31 8.83
CA GLU A 108 7.26 -10.88 9.92
C GLU A 108 8.06 -10.93 11.24
N SER A 109 9.36 -11.24 11.16
CA SER A 109 10.23 -11.33 12.33
C SER A 109 10.88 -10.01 12.76
N GLN A 110 11.05 -9.04 11.85
CA GLN A 110 11.87 -7.86 12.09
C GLN A 110 11.19 -6.52 11.81
N ALA A 111 9.91 -6.50 11.40
CA ALA A 111 9.21 -5.24 11.08
C ALA A 111 9.30 -4.22 12.23
N SER A 112 9.27 -4.66 13.49
CA SER A 112 9.40 -3.80 14.67
C SER A 112 10.70 -3.00 14.73
N LYS A 113 11.76 -3.46 14.06
CA LYS A 113 13.09 -2.84 14.04
C LYS A 113 13.28 -1.86 12.88
N PHE A 114 12.36 -1.80 11.92
CA PHE A 114 12.48 -0.87 10.81
C PHE A 114 12.20 0.56 11.28
N GLU A 115 13.22 1.40 11.16
CA GLU A 115 13.08 2.85 11.24
C GLU A 115 12.43 3.37 9.97
N VAL A 116 11.34 4.10 10.12
CA VAL A 116 10.54 4.57 8.99
C VAL A 116 11.03 5.93 8.53
N VAL A 117 11.33 6.01 7.23
CA VAL A 117 11.57 7.27 6.55
C VAL A 117 10.33 7.65 5.74
N PHE A 118 9.75 8.80 6.06
CA PHE A 118 8.70 9.39 5.24
C PHE A 118 9.31 10.21 4.09
N TYR A 119 8.98 9.86 2.85
CA TYR A 119 9.54 10.53 1.67
C TYR A 119 8.76 11.77 1.20
N GLY A 120 7.79 12.24 2.00
CA GLY A 120 6.99 13.42 1.69
C GLY A 120 5.70 13.12 0.93
N PHE A 121 4.86 14.16 0.81
CA PHE A 121 3.64 14.11 0.02
C PHE A 121 3.98 14.25 -1.46
N HIS A 122 3.52 13.29 -2.25
CA HIS A 122 3.79 13.27 -3.68
C HIS A 122 3.02 14.38 -4.40
N GLU A 123 3.64 15.04 -5.40
CA GLU A 123 3.03 16.17 -6.11
C GLU A 123 1.66 15.84 -6.71
N ARG A 124 1.50 14.64 -7.28
CA ARG A 124 0.21 14.14 -7.78
C ARG A 124 -0.86 14.03 -6.69
N ILE A 125 -0.50 13.61 -5.48
CA ILE A 125 -1.42 13.55 -4.35
C ILE A 125 -1.80 14.97 -3.92
N LEU A 126 -0.83 15.89 -3.89
CA LEU A 126 -1.11 17.31 -3.65
C LEU A 126 -2.04 17.90 -4.72
N ALA A 127 -1.93 17.47 -5.97
CA ALA A 127 -2.80 17.86 -7.07
C ALA A 127 -4.18 17.15 -7.08
N GLY A 128 -4.40 16.15 -6.21
CA GLY A 128 -5.63 15.35 -6.20
C GLY A 128 -5.70 14.27 -7.30
N ASP A 129 -4.57 13.92 -7.91
CA ASP A 129 -4.44 12.87 -8.93
C ASP A 129 -4.00 11.55 -8.28
N LEU A 130 -4.94 10.86 -7.63
CA LEU A 130 -4.68 9.54 -7.02
C LEU A 130 -4.30 8.50 -8.08
N LYS A 131 -4.98 8.50 -9.23
CA LYS A 131 -4.73 7.52 -10.29
C LYS A 131 -3.31 7.63 -10.82
N GLY A 132 -2.87 8.84 -11.20
CA GLY A 132 -1.51 9.05 -11.69
C GLY A 132 -0.47 8.79 -10.61
N TYR A 133 -0.77 9.04 -9.33
CA TYR A 133 0.10 8.61 -8.23
C TYR A 133 0.30 7.09 -8.23
N LEU A 134 -0.80 6.32 -8.27
CA LEU A 134 -0.75 4.85 -8.27
C LEU A 134 -0.02 4.29 -9.50
N GLU A 135 -0.16 4.93 -10.67
CA GLU A 135 0.58 4.55 -11.88
C GLU A 135 2.09 4.80 -11.78
N VAL A 136 2.50 5.91 -11.15
CA VAL A 136 3.93 6.20 -10.88
C VAL A 136 4.46 5.17 -9.88
N ARG A 137 3.75 4.97 -8.78
CA ARG A 137 4.15 4.02 -7.74
C ARG A 137 4.25 2.60 -8.26
N SER A 138 3.27 2.12 -9.03
CA SER A 138 3.33 0.80 -9.66
C SER A 138 4.63 0.60 -10.46
N ARG A 139 5.02 1.58 -11.28
CA ARG A 139 6.26 1.53 -12.08
C ARG A 139 7.52 1.56 -11.23
N GLU A 140 7.61 2.47 -10.26
CA GLU A 140 8.78 2.56 -9.37
C GLU A 140 8.99 1.29 -8.57
N ARG A 141 7.89 0.66 -8.19
CA ARG A 141 7.86 -0.57 -7.43
C ARG A 141 8.32 -1.77 -8.25
N GLU A 142 7.87 -1.91 -9.50
CA GLU A 142 8.39 -2.91 -10.44
C GLU A 142 9.90 -2.75 -10.68
N GLN A 143 10.34 -1.50 -10.92
CA GLN A 143 11.76 -1.21 -11.10
C GLN A 143 12.60 -1.54 -9.86
N SER A 144 12.04 -1.29 -8.67
CA SER A 144 12.71 -1.60 -7.41
C SER A 144 12.78 -3.10 -7.20
N SER A 145 11.68 -3.84 -7.37
CA SER A 145 11.65 -5.30 -7.29
C SER A 145 12.70 -5.95 -8.20
N ASN A 146 12.83 -5.48 -9.45
CA ASN A 146 13.86 -5.95 -10.39
C ASN A 146 15.30 -5.65 -9.96
N ARG A 147 15.54 -4.63 -9.13
CA ARG A 147 16.86 -4.39 -8.50
C ARG A 147 17.04 -5.32 -7.30
N LEU A 148 16.03 -5.42 -6.45
CA LEU A 148 16.07 -6.25 -5.24
C LEU A 148 16.32 -7.73 -5.56
N ARG A 149 15.64 -8.27 -6.57
CA ARG A 149 15.83 -9.65 -7.03
C ARG A 149 17.26 -9.95 -7.50
N ARG A 150 17.98 -8.96 -8.06
CA ARG A 150 19.39 -9.11 -8.41
C ARG A 150 20.32 -9.11 -7.20
N PHE A 151 19.91 -8.47 -6.11
CA PHE A 151 20.65 -8.50 -4.83
C PHE A 151 20.27 -9.71 -3.98
N SER A 152 19.10 -10.31 -4.12
CA SER A 152 18.67 -11.47 -3.32
C SER A 152 19.29 -12.80 -3.77
N GLU A 153 20.12 -12.83 -4.81
CA GLU A 153 20.89 -14.00 -5.24
C GLU A 153 22.07 -14.35 -4.29
N PHE A 154 22.28 -13.60 -3.19
CA PHE A 154 23.33 -13.89 -2.22
C PHE A 154 22.95 -14.96 -1.17
N PRO A 155 23.87 -15.89 -0.85
CA PRO A 155 23.57 -17.03 0.01
C PRO A 155 23.85 -16.71 1.48
N ASN A 156 22.84 -16.33 2.26
CA ASN A 156 22.68 -16.63 3.69
C ASN A 156 21.45 -15.89 4.28
N ARG A 157 20.32 -16.59 4.42
CA ARG A 157 19.02 -15.97 4.74
C ARG A 157 18.50 -16.25 6.16
N VAL A 158 19.25 -16.96 7.00
CA VAL A 158 18.74 -17.49 8.29
C VAL A 158 19.14 -16.63 9.48
N GLU A 159 20.15 -15.76 9.32
CA GLU A 159 20.63 -14.81 10.34
C GLU A 159 20.73 -13.40 9.75
N SER A 160 19.61 -12.85 9.24
CA SER A 160 19.61 -11.46 8.76
C SER A 160 19.76 -10.50 9.95
N VAL A 161 20.98 -10.07 10.22
CA VAL A 161 21.30 -9.02 11.18
C VAL A 161 20.92 -7.66 10.57
N GLU A 162 20.71 -6.62 11.38
CA GLU A 162 20.38 -5.25 10.93
C GLU A 162 21.37 -4.66 9.91
N LEU A 163 22.55 -5.26 9.78
CA LEU A 163 23.60 -4.89 8.82
C LEU A 163 23.53 -5.65 7.49
N SER A 164 22.55 -6.55 7.32
CA SER A 164 22.44 -7.36 6.10
C SER A 164 21.81 -6.56 4.95
N PRO A 165 22.21 -6.81 3.69
CA PRO A 165 21.57 -6.18 2.53
C PRO A 165 20.06 -6.41 2.50
N GLU A 166 19.58 -7.60 2.88
CA GLU A 166 18.17 -7.96 2.92
C GLU A 166 17.40 -7.11 3.93
N PHE A 167 17.97 -6.86 5.11
CA PHE A 167 17.38 -5.97 6.10
C PHE A 167 17.23 -4.55 5.55
N GLY A 168 18.31 -4.01 4.96
CA GLY A 168 18.27 -2.67 4.36
C GLY A 168 17.24 -2.56 3.23
N ILE A 169 17.17 -3.57 2.37
CA ILE A 169 16.19 -3.69 1.30
C ILE A 169 14.76 -3.68 1.85
N ALA A 170 14.47 -4.53 2.84
CA ALA A 170 13.15 -4.63 3.44
C ALA A 170 12.77 -3.35 4.19
N SER A 171 13.71 -2.70 4.88
CA SER A 171 13.49 -1.43 5.56
C SER A 171 13.13 -0.30 4.59
N ILE A 172 13.77 -0.25 3.41
CA ILE A 172 13.44 0.71 2.35
C ILE A 172 12.05 0.40 1.76
N ALA A 173 11.75 -0.87 1.50
CA ALA A 173 10.43 -1.28 1.02
C ALA A 173 9.33 -0.92 2.02
N PHE A 174 9.57 -1.17 3.31
CA PHE A 174 8.66 -0.83 4.40
C PHE A 174 8.42 0.69 4.51
N SER A 175 9.49 1.49 4.48
CA SER A 175 9.39 2.96 4.50
C SER A 175 8.57 3.52 3.32
N ARG A 176 8.71 2.91 2.14
CA ARG A 176 7.92 3.27 0.97
C ARG A 176 6.45 2.85 1.11
N ALA A 177 6.18 1.67 1.67
CA ALA A 177 4.81 1.23 1.95
C ALA A 177 4.14 2.18 2.97
N VAL A 178 4.83 2.59 4.03
CA VAL A 178 4.33 3.60 4.97
C VAL A 178 4.06 4.91 4.24
N THR A 179 4.97 5.37 3.38
CA THR A 179 4.77 6.59 2.59
C THR A 179 3.56 6.49 1.66
N ASP A 180 3.30 5.32 1.07
CA ASP A 180 2.13 5.06 0.24
C ASP A 180 0.83 5.16 1.07
N VAL A 181 0.81 4.58 2.27
CA VAL A 181 -0.32 4.70 3.21
C VAL A 181 -0.57 6.16 3.57
N VAL A 182 0.48 6.91 3.95
CA VAL A 182 0.38 8.33 4.32
C VAL A 182 -0.25 9.14 3.19
N ASN A 183 0.24 8.96 1.97
CA ASN A 183 -0.23 9.69 0.80
C ASN A 183 -1.71 9.39 0.48
N VAL A 184 -2.13 8.13 0.59
CA VAL A 184 -3.52 7.73 0.34
C VAL A 184 -4.47 8.26 1.42
N TRP A 185 -4.10 8.16 2.69
CA TRP A 185 -4.91 8.73 3.77
C TRP A 185 -5.02 10.25 3.67
N PHE A 186 -3.91 10.92 3.37
CA PHE A 186 -3.91 12.36 3.15
C PHE A 186 -4.77 12.77 1.96
N TYR A 187 -4.70 12.03 0.86
CA TYR A 187 -5.60 12.23 -0.29
C TYR A 187 -7.08 12.14 0.12
N ILE A 188 -7.47 11.06 0.81
CA ILE A 188 -8.85 10.85 1.26
C ILE A 188 -9.32 12.03 2.12
N TRP A 189 -8.53 12.42 3.11
CA TRP A 189 -8.85 13.51 4.04
C TRP A 189 -8.97 14.86 3.35
N LYS A 190 -8.10 15.13 2.38
CA LYS A 190 -8.16 16.36 1.58
C LYS A 190 -9.42 16.40 0.73
N GLN A 191 -9.78 15.28 0.09
CA GLN A 191 -10.99 15.22 -0.75
C GLN A 191 -12.28 15.35 0.06
N SER A 192 -12.29 14.88 1.30
CA SER A 192 -13.43 15.06 2.21
C SER A 192 -13.49 16.44 2.89
N LYS A 193 -12.54 17.35 2.58
CA LYS A 193 -12.40 18.66 3.23
C LYS A 193 -12.20 18.58 4.75
N GLY A 194 -11.53 17.53 5.23
CA GLY A 194 -11.41 17.24 6.67
C GLY A 194 -10.66 18.30 7.49
N ASP A 195 -9.85 19.15 6.87
CA ASP A 195 -9.18 20.28 7.56
C ASP A 195 -10.01 21.58 7.58
N LEU A 196 -11.18 21.60 6.92
CA LEU A 196 -12.08 22.76 6.86
C LEU A 196 -13.35 22.58 7.72
N GLN A 197 -13.41 21.51 8.53
CA GLN A 197 -14.48 21.27 9.50
C GLN A 197 -14.06 21.67 10.91
#